data_AF-A0A969KR07-F1
#
_entry.id   AF-A0A969KR07-F1
#
_cell.length_a   1.000
_cell.length_b   1.000
_cell.length_c   1.000
_cell.angle_alpha   90.00
_cell.angle_beta   90.00
_cell.angle_gamma   90.00
#
_symmetry.space_group_name_H-M   'P 1'
#
loop_
_entity.id
_entity.type
_entity.pdbx_description
1 polymer ?
#
loop_
_entity_poly.entity_id
_entity_poly.type
_entity_poly.pdbx_seq_one_letter_code
_entity_poly.pdbx_strand_id
1 'polypeptide(L)'
;MLDASSSSFEFRQCLATACRFRFPVATDDPRRDLCPHCSTPTVVAEQSVAREMPSPHFVDYAQVHALLDNVRSLFNVGSIFRSADGAGIGHLYLAGITPTPAHPKLAKTALGAEKHVGWSHHRNSLDLAHQLCENGVRLWALESTSESRSLFSRLASSR
;
A
#
# COMPACT_ATOMS: atom_id res chain seq x y z
N MET A 1 -18.40 5.94 11.57
CA MET A 1 -17.85 7.22 12.04
C MET A 1 -16.96 6.89 13.23
N LEU A 2 -15.69 6.57 12.97
CA LEU A 2 -14.71 6.30 14.03
C LEU A 2 -13.86 7.56 14.12
N ASP A 3 -13.90 8.21 15.27
CA ASP A 3 -13.09 9.38 15.59
C ASP A 3 -11.62 9.05 15.36
N ALA A 4 -11.04 9.65 14.33
CA ALA A 4 -9.61 9.78 14.23
C ALA A 4 -9.21 10.77 15.33
N SER A 5 -8.98 10.28 16.55
CA SER A 5 -8.29 11.05 17.56
C SER A 5 -6.93 11.42 16.98
N SER A 6 -6.80 12.65 16.49
CA SER A 6 -5.55 13.20 16.00
C SER A 6 -4.63 13.38 17.19
N SER A 7 -4.02 12.30 17.66
CA SER A 7 -2.97 12.36 18.66
C SER A 7 -1.81 13.14 18.05
N SER A 8 -1.66 14.41 18.44
CA SER A 8 -0.52 15.23 18.07
C SER A 8 0.75 14.56 18.61
N PHE A 9 1.75 14.46 17.75
CA PHE A 9 3.05 13.95 18.13
C PHE A 9 4.11 14.97 17.78
N GLU A 10 5.29 14.83 18.34
CA GLU A 10 6.41 15.69 18.04
C GLU A 10 7.66 14.83 17.96
N PHE A 11 8.64 15.32 17.20
CA PHE A 11 9.95 14.70 17.17
C PHE A 11 10.82 15.34 18.23
N ARG A 12 11.26 14.54 19.19
CA ARG A 12 12.23 14.91 20.22
C ARG A 12 13.61 14.41 19.83
N GLN A 13 14.66 15.15 20.18
CA GLN A 13 16.05 14.78 19.96
C GLN A 13 16.86 14.92 21.25
N CYS A 14 17.61 13.87 21.58
CA CYS A 14 18.55 13.86 22.70
C CYS A 14 19.62 14.96 22.58
N LEU A 15 19.89 15.67 23.69
CA LEU A 15 20.91 16.73 23.77
C LEU A 15 22.34 16.21 23.88
N ALA A 16 22.54 14.96 24.33
CA ALA A 16 23.89 14.39 24.37
C ALA A 16 24.46 14.30 22.95
N THR A 17 25.56 15.02 22.72
CA THR A 17 26.24 15.12 21.42
C THR A 17 26.62 13.75 20.84
N ALA A 18 26.99 12.81 21.71
CA ALA A 18 27.31 11.43 21.33
C ALA A 18 26.07 10.55 21.04
N CYS A 19 24.89 10.89 21.57
CA CYS A 19 23.69 10.06 21.42
C CYS A 19 22.79 10.56 20.27
N ARG A 20 22.37 11.82 20.34
CA ARG A 20 21.52 12.48 19.33
C ARG A 20 20.27 11.69 18.87
N PHE A 21 19.82 10.70 19.66
CA PHE A 21 18.67 9.86 19.31
C PHE A 21 17.43 10.72 19.09
N ARG A 22 16.83 10.58 17.92
CA ARG A 22 15.64 11.32 17.48
C ARG A 22 14.47 10.36 17.37
N PHE A 23 13.34 10.70 17.97
CA PHE A 23 12.19 9.80 18.05
C PHE A 23 10.88 10.60 18.07
N PRO A 24 9.79 10.05 17.49
CA PRO A 24 8.46 10.60 17.67
C PRO A 24 7.91 10.23 19.06
N VAL A 25 7.17 11.14 19.68
CA VAL A 25 6.48 10.91 20.94
C VAL A 25 5.18 11.71 20.97
N ALA A 26 4.13 11.18 21.60
CA ALA A 26 2.90 11.92 21.80
C ALA A 26 3.18 13.17 22.65
N THR A 27 2.61 14.31 22.28
CA THR A 27 2.89 15.59 22.95
C THR A 27 2.50 15.60 24.43
N ASP A 28 1.58 14.71 24.83
CA ASP A 28 1.09 14.52 26.19
C ASP A 28 1.82 13.41 26.96
N ASP A 29 2.75 12.65 26.35
CA ASP A 29 3.50 11.62 27.07
C ASP A 29 4.44 12.28 28.10
N PRO A 30 4.35 11.92 29.40
CA PRO A 30 5.17 12.52 30.45
C PRO A 30 6.66 12.15 30.35
N ARG A 31 7.03 11.14 29.56
CA ARG A 31 8.42 10.68 29.40
C ARG A 31 9.15 11.39 28.26
N ARG A 32 8.47 12.25 27.50
CA ARG A 32 9.00 12.88 26.28
C ARG A 32 10.28 13.68 26.47
N ASP A 33 10.49 14.22 27.67
CA ASP A 33 11.63 15.08 27.99
C ASP A 33 12.92 14.31 28.28
N LEU A 34 12.87 12.98 28.36
CA LEU A 34 14.03 12.10 28.56
C LEU A 34 14.24 11.17 27.37
N CYS A 35 15.50 11.00 26.98
CA CYS A 35 15.88 10.13 25.88
C CYS A 35 15.64 8.66 26.26
N PRO A 36 14.86 7.87 25.50
CA PRO A 36 14.60 6.46 25.82
C PRO A 36 15.84 5.56 25.65
N HIS A 37 16.92 6.09 25.05
CA HIS A 37 18.17 5.36 24.84
C HIS A 37 19.19 5.60 25.96
N CYS A 38 19.33 6.84 26.47
CA CYS A 38 20.38 7.18 27.44
C CYS A 38 19.90 8.03 28.62
N SER A 39 18.61 8.33 28.70
CA SER A 39 17.97 9.16 29.72
C SER A 39 18.42 10.63 29.79
N THR A 40 19.33 11.09 28.91
CA THR A 40 19.67 12.51 28.78
C THR A 40 18.44 13.32 28.34
N PRO A 41 18.30 14.58 28.79
CA PRO A 41 17.23 15.47 28.33
C PRO A 41 17.14 15.60 26.80
N THR A 42 15.93 15.78 26.31
CA THR A 42 15.63 15.97 24.88
C THR A 42 15.12 17.38 24.62
N VAL A 43 15.18 17.78 23.36
CA VAL A 43 14.57 19.03 22.86
C VAL A 43 13.64 18.73 21.70
N VAL A 44 12.66 19.60 21.46
CA VAL A 44 11.83 19.53 20.26
C VAL A 44 12.75 19.73 19.06
N ALA A 45 12.82 18.74 18.18
CA ALA A 45 13.49 18.87 16.89
C ALA A 45 12.50 19.45 15.86
N GLU A 46 11.29 18.88 15.78
CA GLU A 46 10.24 19.24 14.83
C GLU A 46 8.86 18.95 15.45
N GLN A 47 7.88 19.83 15.24
CA GLN A 47 6.48 19.55 15.56
C GLN A 47 5.85 18.69 14.45
N SER A 48 4.94 17.77 14.76
CA SER A 48 4.16 17.15 13.69
C SER A 48 3.27 18.23 13.06
N VAL A 49 3.43 18.42 11.76
CA VAL A 49 2.48 19.21 10.99
C VAL A 49 1.26 18.32 10.78
N ALA A 50 0.05 18.90 10.91
CA ALA A 50 -1.15 18.20 10.48
C ALA A 50 -0.94 17.74 9.04
N ARG A 51 -1.05 16.44 8.80
CA ARG A 51 -0.88 15.89 7.46
C ARG A 51 -2.11 16.32 6.66
N GLU A 52 -1.98 17.41 5.91
CA GLU A 52 -2.91 17.70 4.82
C GLU A 52 -2.77 16.57 3.82
N MET A 53 -3.77 15.69 3.77
CA MET A 53 -3.88 14.79 2.65
C MET A 53 -4.34 15.63 1.46
N PRO A 54 -3.56 15.72 0.38
CA PRO A 54 -4.05 16.36 -0.83
C PRO A 54 -5.38 15.69 -1.19
N SER A 55 -6.38 16.48 -1.59
CA SER A 55 -7.58 15.89 -2.18
C SER A 55 -7.12 15.01 -3.33
N PRO A 56 -7.56 13.74 -3.43
CA PRO A 56 -7.13 12.88 -4.52
C PRO A 56 -7.46 13.57 -5.85
N HIS A 57 -6.42 14.00 -6.56
CA HIS A 57 -6.55 14.49 -7.92
C HIS A 57 -6.63 13.26 -8.81
N PHE A 58 -7.86 12.83 -9.09
CA PHE A 58 -8.11 11.78 -10.06
C PHE A 58 -7.81 12.34 -11.44
N VAL A 59 -6.64 11.99 -11.97
CA VAL A 59 -6.34 12.17 -13.39
C VAL A 59 -7.14 11.10 -14.14
N ASP A 60 -7.78 11.50 -15.23
CA ASP A 60 -8.64 10.63 -16.05
C ASP A 60 -7.77 9.66 -16.90
N TYR A 61 -7.08 8.75 -16.21
CA TYR A 61 -6.36 7.66 -16.83
C TYR A 61 -7.31 6.49 -17.08
N ALA A 62 -7.03 5.71 -18.13
CA ALA A 62 -7.69 4.44 -18.33
C ALA A 62 -7.58 3.61 -17.04
N GLN A 63 -8.73 3.22 -16.47
CA GLN A 63 -8.74 2.46 -15.22
C GLN A 63 -8.10 1.09 -15.42
N VAL A 64 -6.96 0.88 -14.77
CA VAL A 64 -6.25 -0.40 -14.78
C VAL A 64 -6.74 -1.22 -13.58
N HIS A 65 -7.17 -2.45 -13.86
CA HIS A 65 -7.49 -3.46 -12.85
C HIS A 65 -6.48 -4.60 -12.94
N ALA A 66 -6.30 -5.36 -11.86
CA ALA A 66 -5.48 -6.56 -11.87
C ALA A 66 -6.27 -7.79 -11.41
N LEU A 67 -6.05 -8.91 -12.10
CA LEU A 67 -6.61 -10.21 -11.78
C LEU A 67 -5.48 -11.12 -11.31
N LEU A 68 -5.57 -11.59 -10.06
CA LEU A 68 -4.59 -12.47 -9.43
C LEU A 68 -5.12 -13.89 -9.48
N ASP A 69 -4.58 -14.69 -10.41
CA ASP A 69 -4.97 -16.08 -10.55
C ASP A 69 -4.10 -17.00 -9.69
N ASN A 70 -4.72 -17.69 -8.74
CA ASN A 70 -4.09 -18.71 -7.90
C ASN A 70 -2.77 -18.27 -7.20
N VAL A 71 -2.65 -16.99 -6.83
CA VAL A 71 -1.47 -16.47 -6.12
C VAL A 71 -1.51 -16.91 -4.66
N ARG A 72 -0.78 -17.97 -4.32
CA ARG A 72 -0.86 -18.62 -2.99
C ARG A 72 -0.28 -17.81 -1.83
N SER A 73 0.73 -17.00 -2.09
CA SER A 73 1.52 -16.34 -1.03
C SER A 73 0.77 -15.14 -0.45
N LEU A 74 0.35 -15.23 0.81
CA LEU A 74 -0.22 -14.12 1.59
C LEU A 74 0.66 -12.86 1.59
N PHE A 75 1.98 -13.05 1.62
CA PHE A 75 2.95 -11.95 1.58
C PHE A 75 2.97 -11.28 0.21
N ASN A 76 2.94 -12.06 -0.87
CA ASN A 76 2.93 -11.52 -2.23
C ASN A 76 1.61 -10.79 -2.49
N VAL A 77 0.47 -11.36 -2.08
CA VAL A 77 -0.83 -10.70 -2.23
C VAL A 77 -0.86 -9.39 -1.43
N GLY A 78 -0.40 -9.37 -0.19
CA GLY A 78 -0.30 -8.14 0.59
C GLY A 78 0.63 -7.08 -0.04
N SER A 79 1.75 -7.51 -0.63
CA SER A 79 2.64 -6.62 -1.39
C SER A 79 1.94 -6.06 -2.63
N ILE A 80 1.16 -6.88 -3.36
CA ILE A 80 0.39 -6.44 -4.52
C ILE A 80 -0.68 -5.42 -4.12
N PHE A 81 -1.38 -5.60 -3.00
CA PHE A 81 -2.29 -4.58 -2.47
C PHE A 81 -1.60 -3.23 -2.25
N ARG A 82 -0.41 -3.23 -1.65
CA ARG A 82 0.35 -1.99 -1.41
C ARG A 82 0.81 -1.32 -2.71
N SER A 83 1.28 -2.12 -3.68
CA SER A 83 1.63 -1.61 -5.00
C SER A 83 0.42 -1.06 -5.75
N ALA A 84 -0.74 -1.72 -5.62
CA ALA A 84 -2.00 -1.29 -6.23
C ALA A 84 -2.48 0.06 -5.67
N ASP A 85 -2.43 0.24 -4.35
CA ASP A 85 -2.76 1.50 -3.68
C ASP A 85 -1.86 2.64 -4.13
N GLY A 86 -0.53 2.40 -4.17
CA GLY A 86 0.44 3.40 -4.62
C GLY A 86 0.40 3.71 -6.12
N ALA A 87 -0.03 2.75 -6.94
CA ALA A 87 -0.08 2.89 -8.40
C ALA A 87 -1.45 3.35 -8.95
N GLY A 88 -2.47 3.51 -8.09
CA GLY A 88 -3.81 3.89 -8.51
C GLY A 88 -4.57 2.80 -9.28
N ILE A 89 -4.31 1.53 -8.98
CA ILE A 89 -5.08 0.41 -9.53
C ILE A 89 -6.50 0.47 -8.98
N GLY A 90 -7.50 0.50 -9.86
CA GLY A 90 -8.90 0.70 -9.48
C GLY A 90 -9.51 -0.49 -8.74
N HIS A 91 -9.16 -1.71 -9.15
CA HIS A 91 -9.73 -2.94 -8.56
C HIS A 91 -8.80 -4.15 -8.66
N LEU A 92 -8.82 -4.99 -7.61
CA LEU A 92 -8.14 -6.29 -7.55
C LEU A 92 -9.15 -7.45 -7.55
N TYR A 93 -9.10 -8.27 -8.60
CA TYR A 93 -9.84 -9.52 -8.67
C TYR A 93 -8.98 -10.66 -8.12
N LEU A 94 -9.37 -11.24 -6.99
CA LEU A 94 -8.67 -12.35 -6.36
C LEU A 94 -9.33 -13.65 -6.80
N ALA A 95 -8.65 -14.46 -7.61
CA ALA A 95 -9.24 -15.65 -8.19
C ALA A 95 -8.65 -16.96 -7.63
N GLY A 96 -9.49 -18.00 -7.59
CA GLY A 96 -9.11 -19.35 -7.18
C GLY A 96 -8.64 -19.39 -5.73
N ILE A 97 -7.46 -19.99 -5.51
CA ILE A 97 -6.87 -20.16 -4.18
C ILE A 97 -6.18 -18.91 -3.62
N THR A 98 -6.25 -17.77 -4.33
CA THR A 98 -5.66 -16.51 -3.88
C THR A 98 -6.29 -16.08 -2.55
N PRO A 99 -5.50 -15.86 -1.48
CA PRO A 99 -6.03 -15.47 -0.18
C PRO A 99 -6.64 -14.07 -0.23
N THR A 100 -7.65 -13.86 0.60
CA THR A 100 -8.39 -12.59 0.66
C THR A 100 -8.06 -11.81 1.93
N PRO A 101 -8.38 -10.50 1.98
CA PRO A 101 -8.29 -9.68 3.19
C PRO A 101 -9.06 -10.20 4.42
N ALA A 102 -9.98 -11.16 4.25
CA ALA A 102 -10.60 -11.86 5.38
C ALA A 102 -9.59 -12.66 6.23
N HIS A 103 -8.41 -13.00 5.68
CA HIS A 103 -7.35 -13.66 6.42
C HIS A 103 -6.49 -12.64 7.20
N PRO A 104 -6.41 -12.68 8.55
CA PRO A 104 -5.75 -11.65 9.36
C PRO A 104 -4.28 -11.39 9.02
N LYS A 105 -3.54 -12.43 8.64
CA LYS A 105 -2.12 -12.29 8.22
C LYS A 105 -1.97 -11.48 6.92
N LEU A 106 -2.98 -11.49 6.03
CA LEU A 106 -2.96 -10.70 4.80
C LEU A 106 -3.15 -9.22 5.12
N ALA A 107 -4.10 -8.87 5.98
CA ALA A 107 -4.30 -7.49 6.40
C ALA A 107 -3.02 -6.89 7.03
N LYS A 108 -2.29 -7.69 7.81
CA LYS A 108 -1.00 -7.27 8.38
C LYS A 108 0.07 -7.00 7.31
N THR A 109 0.06 -7.70 6.18
CA THR A 109 1.03 -7.50 5.09
C THR A 109 0.61 -6.41 4.11
N ALA A 110 -0.71 -6.20 3.95
CA ALA A 110 -1.29 -5.16 3.10
C ALA A 110 -1.21 -3.75 3.75
N LEU A 111 -1.04 -3.66 5.07
CA LEU A 111 -0.82 -2.40 5.79
C LEU A 111 -1.93 -1.35 5.59
N GLY A 112 -3.18 -1.79 5.45
CA GLY A 112 -4.34 -0.91 5.26
C GLY A 112 -4.70 -0.65 3.81
N ALA A 113 -3.85 -1.04 2.85
CA ALA A 113 -4.16 -0.91 1.42
C ALA A 113 -5.43 -1.68 1.01
N GLU A 114 -5.75 -2.77 1.70
CA GLU A 114 -6.96 -3.57 1.49
C GLU A 114 -8.27 -2.83 1.80
N LYS A 115 -8.19 -1.67 2.44
CA LYS A 115 -9.33 -0.80 2.77
C LYS A 115 -9.56 0.30 1.73
N HIS A 116 -8.54 0.61 0.93
CA HIS A 116 -8.59 1.69 -0.06
C HIS A 116 -8.71 1.16 -1.49
N VAL A 117 -8.06 0.04 -1.79
CA VAL A 117 -8.14 -0.62 -3.09
C VAL A 117 -9.41 -1.49 -3.15
N GLY A 118 -10.29 -1.23 -4.11
CA GLY A 118 -11.46 -2.09 -4.37
C GLY A 118 -11.02 -3.52 -4.68
N TRP A 119 -11.71 -4.52 -4.13
CA TRP A 119 -11.38 -5.92 -4.42
C TRP A 119 -12.61 -6.83 -4.36
N SER A 120 -12.52 -7.96 -5.05
CA SER A 120 -13.56 -9.01 -5.04
C SER A 120 -12.93 -10.39 -5.20
N HIS A 121 -13.51 -11.41 -4.57
CA HIS A 121 -13.08 -12.80 -4.73
C HIS A 121 -13.94 -13.55 -5.73
N HIS A 122 -13.30 -14.34 -6.58
CA HIS A 122 -13.93 -15.16 -7.61
C HIS A 122 -13.36 -16.57 -7.58
N ARG A 123 -14.20 -17.59 -7.78
CA ARG A 123 -13.74 -18.99 -7.72
C ARG A 123 -12.97 -19.41 -8.96
N ASN A 124 -13.31 -18.86 -10.12
CA ASN A 124 -12.72 -19.21 -11.41
C ASN A 124 -12.25 -17.94 -12.13
N SER A 125 -10.96 -17.87 -12.42
CA SER A 125 -10.34 -16.75 -13.14
C SER A 125 -10.79 -16.69 -14.60
N LEU A 126 -11.00 -17.83 -15.25
CA LEU A 126 -11.39 -17.91 -16.66
C LEU A 126 -12.80 -17.38 -16.88
N ASP A 127 -13.77 -17.81 -16.07
CA ASP A 127 -15.15 -17.34 -16.16
C ASP A 127 -15.22 -15.82 -15.99
N LEU A 128 -14.50 -15.28 -15.00
CA LEU A 128 -14.39 -13.84 -14.78
C LEU A 128 -13.70 -13.13 -15.97
N ALA A 129 -12.62 -13.69 -16.49
CA ALA A 129 -11.90 -13.11 -17.63
C ALA A 129 -12.81 -13.03 -18.87
N HIS A 130 -13.60 -14.06 -19.13
CA HIS A 130 -14.60 -14.06 -20.20
C HIS A 130 -15.64 -12.95 -19.99
N GLN A 131 -16.24 -12.86 -18.79
CA GLN A 131 -17.21 -11.81 -18.46
C GLN A 131 -16.64 -10.40 -18.62
N LEU A 132 -15.39 -10.18 -18.19
CA LEU A 132 -14.72 -8.89 -18.34
C LEU A 132 -14.50 -8.55 -19.82
N CYS A 133 -14.05 -9.52 -20.63
CA CYS A 133 -13.91 -9.34 -22.08
C CYS A 133 -15.24 -9.02 -22.78
N GLU A 134 -16.34 -9.71 -22.41
CA GLU A 134 -17.69 -9.44 -22.92
C GLU A 134 -18.17 -8.03 -22.56
N ASN A 135 -17.75 -7.52 -21.40
CA ASN A 135 -18.01 -6.14 -20.96
C ASN A 135 -17.06 -5.11 -21.59
N GLY A 136 -16.29 -5.49 -22.62
CA GLY A 136 -15.40 -4.59 -23.36
C GLY A 136 -14.05 -4.32 -22.70
N VAL A 137 -13.70 -5.05 -21.63
CA VAL A 137 -12.38 -4.93 -21.00
C VAL A 137 -11.34 -5.65 -21.85
N ARG A 138 -10.21 -4.96 -22.09
CA ARG A 138 -9.07 -5.58 -22.76
C ARG A 138 -8.19 -6.32 -21.75
N LEU A 139 -8.09 -7.63 -21.91
CA LEU A 139 -7.28 -8.48 -21.02
C LEU A 139 -5.83 -8.61 -21.51
N TRP A 140 -4.86 -8.32 -20.63
CA TRP A 140 -3.43 -8.54 -20.87
C TRP A 140 -2.89 -9.56 -19.87
N ALA A 141 -2.40 -10.70 -20.36
CA ALA A 141 -1.77 -11.71 -19.51
C ALA A 141 -0.30 -11.38 -19.28
N LEU A 142 0.13 -11.43 -18.02
CA LEU A 142 1.53 -11.28 -17.62
C LEU A 142 2.11 -12.67 -17.34
N GLU A 143 2.58 -13.33 -18.39
CA GLU A 143 3.14 -14.68 -18.31
C GLU A 143 4.26 -14.88 -19.33
N SER A 144 5.15 -15.83 -19.07
CA SER A 144 6.25 -16.22 -19.94
C SER A 144 5.85 -17.44 -20.79
N THR A 145 5.46 -17.19 -22.02
CA THR A 145 5.09 -18.22 -23.01
C THR A 145 5.89 -18.00 -24.30
N SER A 146 5.87 -18.98 -25.22
CA SER A 146 6.49 -18.84 -26.54
C SER A 146 5.90 -17.71 -27.39
N GLU A 147 4.66 -17.30 -27.11
CA GLU A 147 3.95 -16.23 -27.83
C GLU A 147 4.01 -14.89 -27.08
N SER A 148 4.64 -14.85 -25.90
CA SER A 148 4.73 -13.64 -25.09
C SER A 148 5.59 -12.58 -25.78
N ARG A 149 5.10 -11.34 -25.78
CA ARG A 149 5.85 -10.18 -26.27
C ARG A 149 6.49 -9.45 -25.09
N SER A 150 7.81 -9.25 -25.15
CA SER A 150 8.53 -8.50 -24.11
C SER A 150 7.94 -7.11 -23.93
N LEU A 151 7.66 -6.73 -22.67
CA LEU A 151 7.18 -5.40 -22.31
C LEU A 151 8.16 -4.30 -22.77
N PHE A 152 9.47 -4.57 -22.72
CA PHE A 152 10.51 -3.61 -23.08
C PHE A 152 10.66 -3.40 -24.59
N SER A 153 10.14 -4.30 -25.42
CA SER A 153 10.25 -4.21 -26.88
C SER A 153 9.66 -2.90 -27.44
N ARG A 154 8.63 -2.36 -26.80
CA ARG A 154 7.98 -1.11 -27.23
C ARG A 154 8.66 0.17 -26.71
N LEU A 155 9.45 0.06 -25.64
CA LEU A 155 10.14 1.22 -25.06
C LEU A 155 11.39 1.62 -25.85
N ALA A 156 11.97 0.67 -26.60
CA ALA A 156 13.15 0.88 -27.44
C ALA A 156 12.81 1.57 -28.78
N SER A 157 11.55 1.56 -29.22
CA SER A 157 11.11 2.19 -30.49
C SER A 157 10.72 3.66 -30.33
N SER A 158 10.82 4.21 -29.12
CA SER A 158 10.44 5.57 -28.76
C SER A 158 11.63 6.40 -28.25
N ARG A 159 12.86 6.03 -28.63
CA ARG A 159 14.08 6.82 -28.45
C ARG A 159 14.70 7.14 -29.80
#